data_AF-A0A1F7X1Y2-F1
#
_entry.id   AF-A0A1F7X1Y2-F1
#
_cell.length_a   1.000
_cell.length_b   1.000
_cell.length_c   1.000
_cell.angle_alpha   90.00
_cell.angle_beta   90.00
_cell.angle_gamma   90.00
#
_symmetry.space_group_name_H-M   'P 1'
#
loop_
_entity.id
_entity.type
_entity.pdbx_description
1 polymer ?
#
loop_
_entity_poly.entity_id
_entity_poly.type
_entity_poly.pdbx_seq_one_letter_code
_entity_poly.pdbx_strand_id
1 'polypeptide(L)'
;MNKEQYENWKDFAMRMAQRGFKPEITRTGQYKNYVYKAVEYFFERIINYGVSNIENIDNWDHSDNNDPNVCDFLAEMLENDNPYKYDSDAKFNKWDEKWGGYVHCCIRAGLDLACNPSGGVVGFRKRDIERMYPEGVPDWIKDGGWVTGKNDTPINWNDIKSDEGLWL
;
A
#
# COMPACT_ATOMS: atom_id res chain seq x y z
N MET A 1 12.24 -3.03 -9.88
CA MET A 1 12.48 -3.53 -8.50
C MET A 1 13.06 -4.94 -8.51
N ASN A 2 13.81 -5.36 -7.49
CA ASN A 2 14.29 -6.74 -7.35
C ASN A 2 13.28 -7.63 -6.59
N LYS A 3 13.55 -8.95 -6.53
CA LYS A 3 12.68 -9.92 -5.85
C LYS A 3 12.47 -9.62 -4.36
N GLU A 4 13.50 -9.21 -3.64
CA GLU A 4 13.41 -8.89 -2.22
C GLU A 4 12.51 -7.66 -1.98
N GLN A 5 12.67 -6.61 -2.81
CA GLN A 5 11.79 -5.45 -2.79
C GLN A 5 10.34 -5.82 -3.08
N TYR A 6 10.10 -6.73 -4.03
CA TYR A 6 8.76 -7.22 -4.32
C TYR A 6 8.14 -7.95 -3.11
N GLU A 7 8.88 -8.83 -2.45
CA GLU A 7 8.37 -9.54 -1.26
C GLU A 7 8.11 -8.58 -0.09
N ASN A 8 8.96 -7.57 0.09
CA ASN A 8 8.77 -6.51 1.09
C ASN A 8 7.52 -5.66 0.78
N TRP A 9 7.32 -5.29 -0.48
CA TRP A 9 6.13 -4.57 -0.95
C TRP A 9 4.87 -5.38 -0.63
N LYS A 10 4.86 -6.65 -1.03
CA LYS A 10 3.74 -7.56 -0.81
C LYS A 10 3.45 -7.75 0.67
N ASP A 11 4.46 -8.02 1.49
CA ASP A 11 4.28 -8.19 2.93
C ASP A 11 3.63 -6.96 3.56
N PHE A 12 4.17 -5.76 3.33
CA PHE A 12 3.63 -4.55 3.93
C PHE A 12 2.21 -4.23 3.51
N ALA A 13 1.92 -4.32 2.20
CA ALA A 13 0.58 -4.07 1.68
C ALA A 13 -0.44 -5.05 2.27
N MET A 14 -0.10 -6.34 2.35
CA MET A 14 -0.97 -7.37 2.93
C MET A 14 -1.17 -7.16 4.44
N ARG A 15 -0.12 -6.79 5.16
CA ARG A 15 -0.17 -6.45 6.60
C ARG A 15 -1.06 -5.25 6.86
N MET A 16 -0.96 -4.23 6.01
CA MET A 16 -1.78 -3.04 6.11
C MET A 16 -3.25 -3.36 5.85
N ALA A 17 -3.55 -4.13 4.79
CA ALA A 17 -4.91 -4.57 4.49
C ALA A 17 -5.52 -5.40 5.64
N GLN A 18 -4.70 -6.23 6.29
CA GLN A 18 -5.14 -7.09 7.38
C GLN A 18 -5.24 -6.35 8.73
N ARG A 19 -4.42 -5.33 9.01
CA ARG A 19 -4.22 -4.81 10.39
C ARG A 19 -4.08 -3.29 10.49
N GLY A 20 -3.82 -2.59 9.40
CA GLY A 20 -3.56 -1.14 9.38
C GLY A 20 -4.81 -0.29 9.60
N PHE A 21 -5.99 -0.77 9.21
CA PHE A 21 -7.23 0.01 9.31
C PHE A 21 -8.02 -0.26 10.60
N LYS A 22 -8.55 0.81 11.21
CA LYS A 22 -9.33 0.71 12.46
C LYS A 22 -10.62 -0.10 12.26
N PRO A 23 -11.04 -0.89 13.27
CA PRO A 23 -12.27 -1.70 13.22
C PRO A 23 -13.55 -0.90 12.92
N GLU A 24 -13.57 0.37 13.29
CA GLU A 24 -14.70 1.28 13.13
C GLU A 24 -15.02 1.59 11.67
N ILE A 25 -13.99 1.63 10.82
CA ILE A 25 -14.10 1.73 9.36
C ILE A 25 -14.57 0.39 8.78
N THR A 26 -14.19 -0.72 9.42
CA THR A 26 -14.46 -2.08 8.94
C THR A 26 -15.68 -2.76 9.58
N ARG A 27 -16.66 -1.98 10.10
CA ARG A 27 -17.76 -2.44 10.98
C ARG A 27 -18.57 -3.65 10.46
N THR A 28 -18.47 -4.02 9.19
CA THR A 28 -19.18 -5.16 8.60
C THR A 28 -18.35 -6.43 8.42
N GLY A 29 -17.04 -6.44 8.67
CA GLY A 29 -16.15 -7.60 8.44
C GLY A 29 -15.95 -7.95 6.95
N GLN A 30 -17.02 -7.90 6.16
CA GLN A 30 -17.05 -7.92 4.70
C GLN A 30 -16.11 -6.87 4.11
N TYR A 31 -16.04 -5.69 4.76
CA TYR A 31 -15.13 -4.62 4.39
C TYR A 31 -13.66 -5.03 4.36
N LYS A 32 -13.20 -5.53 5.50
CA LYS A 32 -11.83 -5.96 5.71
C LYS A 32 -11.47 -7.12 4.79
N ASN A 33 -12.42 -8.03 4.58
CA ASN A 33 -12.24 -9.18 3.70
C ASN A 33 -12.10 -8.75 2.24
N TYR A 34 -12.85 -7.74 1.78
CA TYR A 34 -12.69 -7.21 0.43
C TYR A 34 -11.31 -6.58 0.24
N VAL A 35 -10.92 -5.64 1.10
CA VAL A 35 -9.63 -4.93 0.94
C VAL A 35 -8.47 -5.93 0.92
N TYR A 36 -8.46 -6.88 1.85
CA TYR A 36 -7.46 -7.95 1.88
C TYR A 36 -7.44 -8.75 0.56
N LYS A 37 -8.59 -9.21 0.09
CA LYS A 37 -8.68 -10.00 -1.15
C LYS A 37 -8.31 -9.21 -2.40
N ALA A 38 -8.67 -7.93 -2.45
CA ALA A 38 -8.32 -7.07 -3.58
C ALA A 38 -6.80 -6.80 -3.63
N VAL A 39 -6.17 -6.59 -2.47
CA VAL A 39 -4.70 -6.46 -2.37
C VAL A 39 -4.02 -7.79 -2.74
N GLU A 40 -4.52 -8.92 -2.24
CA GLU A 40 -4.04 -10.26 -2.60
C GLU A 40 -4.12 -10.49 -4.12
N TYR A 41 -5.28 -10.22 -4.70
CA TYR A 41 -5.55 -10.35 -6.12
C TYR A 41 -4.67 -9.45 -6.98
N PHE A 42 -4.39 -8.23 -6.55
CA PHE A 42 -3.44 -7.34 -7.21
C PHE A 42 -2.07 -8.01 -7.39
N PHE A 43 -1.50 -8.56 -6.30
CA PHE A 43 -0.20 -9.24 -6.35
C PHE A 43 -0.23 -10.55 -7.13
N GLU A 44 -1.36 -11.25 -7.14
CA GLU A 44 -1.56 -12.40 -8.02
C GLU A 44 -1.56 -11.99 -9.49
N ARG A 45 -2.19 -10.86 -9.84
CA ARG A 45 -2.32 -10.45 -11.25
C ARG A 45 -1.13 -9.71 -11.81
N ILE A 46 -0.47 -8.86 -11.03
CA ILE A 46 0.64 -8.04 -11.53
C ILE A 46 1.74 -8.94 -12.11
N ILE A 47 2.01 -10.09 -11.48
CA ILE A 47 2.95 -11.10 -11.99
C ILE A 47 2.34 -11.95 -13.13
N ASN A 48 1.08 -12.38 -13.01
CA ASN A 48 0.55 -13.45 -13.86
C ASN A 48 -0.16 -12.99 -15.15
N TYR A 49 -0.68 -11.76 -15.20
CA TYR A 49 -1.74 -11.42 -16.18
C TYR A 49 -1.58 -10.10 -16.94
N GLY A 50 -0.48 -9.34 -16.81
CA GLY A 50 -0.20 -8.35 -17.86
C GLY A 50 0.55 -7.08 -17.53
N VAL A 51 1.21 -6.92 -16.38
CA VAL A 51 1.89 -5.65 -16.08
C VAL A 51 3.25 -5.92 -15.47
N SER A 52 4.26 -5.83 -16.33
CA SER A 52 5.67 -5.66 -15.96
C SER A 52 6.42 -6.92 -15.51
N ASN A 53 7.59 -7.14 -16.11
CA ASN A 53 8.67 -7.75 -15.35
C ASN A 53 8.83 -6.89 -14.09
N ILE A 54 8.79 -7.46 -12.88
CA ILE A 54 8.93 -6.68 -11.63
C ILE A 54 10.19 -5.79 -11.67
N GLU A 55 11.21 -6.20 -12.43
CA GLU A 55 12.41 -5.43 -12.68
C GLU A 55 12.14 -4.05 -13.32
N ASN A 56 11.10 -3.93 -14.15
CA ASN A 56 10.70 -2.70 -14.84
C ASN A 56 9.86 -1.73 -13.97
N ILE A 57 9.37 -2.17 -12.80
CA ILE A 57 8.63 -1.31 -11.87
C ILE A 57 9.65 -0.50 -11.07
N ASP A 58 9.66 0.82 -11.28
CA ASP A 58 10.54 1.73 -10.55
C ASP A 58 9.80 2.48 -9.44
N ASN A 59 8.63 3.05 -9.76
CA ASN A 59 7.76 3.72 -8.79
C ASN A 59 6.28 3.62 -9.19
N TRP A 60 5.41 4.34 -8.49
CA TRP A 60 3.95 4.29 -8.69
C TRP A 60 3.48 4.76 -10.07
N ASP A 61 4.12 5.80 -10.61
CA ASP A 61 3.76 6.46 -11.86
C ASP A 61 4.74 6.18 -13.00
N HIS A 62 5.72 5.30 -12.78
CA HIS A 62 6.75 4.98 -13.78
C HIS A 62 7.05 3.48 -13.86
N SER A 63 6.81 2.95 -15.05
CA SER A 63 7.34 1.68 -15.54
C SER A 63 8.07 1.88 -16.87
N ASP A 64 9.24 1.24 -17.01
CA ASP A 64 9.98 1.24 -18.28
C ASP A 64 9.29 0.34 -19.32
N ASN A 65 9.56 0.59 -20.62
CA ASN A 65 9.20 -0.29 -21.75
C ASN A 65 7.70 -0.47 -22.08
N ASN A 66 6.89 0.60 -22.08
CA ASN A 66 5.44 0.56 -22.40
C ASN A 66 4.61 -0.35 -21.47
N ASP A 67 5.18 -0.82 -20.37
CA ASP A 67 4.41 -1.51 -19.33
C ASP A 67 3.46 -0.50 -18.67
N PRO A 68 2.24 -0.89 -18.30
CA PRO A 68 1.35 -0.03 -17.53
C PRO A 68 1.97 0.36 -16.18
N ASN A 69 1.79 1.61 -15.77
CA ASN A 69 2.22 2.04 -14.44
C ASN A 69 1.42 1.28 -13.37
N VAL A 70 1.97 1.16 -12.16
CA VAL A 70 1.30 0.51 -11.03
C VAL A 70 -0.05 1.18 -10.74
N CYS A 71 -0.10 2.51 -10.83
CA CYS A 71 -1.31 3.30 -10.62
C CYS A 71 -2.39 2.97 -11.65
N ASP A 72 -2.05 2.91 -12.94
CA ASP A 72 -2.97 2.61 -14.03
C ASP A 72 -3.50 1.18 -13.93
N PHE A 73 -2.62 0.22 -13.65
CA PHE A 73 -3.01 -1.17 -13.48
C PHE A 73 -3.98 -1.36 -12.32
N LEU A 74 -3.70 -0.71 -11.18
CA LEU A 74 -4.59 -0.79 -10.03
C LEU A 74 -5.94 -0.12 -10.32
N ALA A 75 -5.93 1.04 -10.97
CA ALA A 75 -7.14 1.76 -11.35
C ALA A 75 -8.02 0.91 -12.28
N GLU A 76 -7.43 0.30 -13.31
CA GLU A 76 -8.13 -0.60 -14.22
C GLU A 76 -8.74 -1.81 -13.48
N MET A 77 -7.96 -2.44 -12.58
CA MET A 77 -8.42 -3.57 -11.77
C MET A 77 -9.64 -3.19 -10.93
N LEU A 78 -9.55 -2.07 -10.18
CA LEU A 78 -10.63 -1.62 -9.31
C LEU A 78 -11.85 -1.17 -10.09
N GLU A 79 -11.67 -0.51 -11.24
CA GLU A 79 -12.77 -0.11 -12.11
C GLU A 79 -13.54 -1.34 -12.61
N ASN A 80 -12.82 -2.38 -13.05
CA ASN A 80 -13.41 -3.63 -13.53
C ASN A 80 -14.14 -4.42 -12.44
N ASP A 81 -13.67 -4.35 -11.19
CA ASP A 81 -14.29 -5.01 -10.05
C ASP A 81 -15.42 -4.18 -9.40
N ASN A 82 -15.60 -2.92 -9.81
CA ASN A 82 -16.64 -2.05 -9.28
C ASN A 82 -18.04 -2.48 -9.79
N PRO A 83 -18.95 -2.95 -8.92
CA PRO A 83 -20.28 -3.41 -9.34
C PRO A 83 -21.19 -2.27 -9.85
N TYR A 84 -20.78 -1.01 -9.70
CA TYR A 84 -21.53 0.17 -10.12
C TYR A 84 -20.92 0.89 -11.34
N LYS A 85 -19.91 0.30 -12.02
CA LYS A 85 -19.22 0.87 -13.20
C LYS A 85 -20.15 1.49 -14.25
N TYR A 86 -21.33 0.90 -14.46
CA TYR A 86 -22.28 1.34 -15.49
C TYR A 86 -23.61 1.87 -14.93
N ASP A 87 -23.72 2.07 -13.61
CA ASP A 87 -24.97 2.48 -12.96
C ASP A 87 -25.07 4.02 -12.87
N SER A 88 -24.11 4.66 -12.18
CA SER A 88 -23.97 6.12 -12.12
C SER A 88 -22.64 6.53 -11.48
N ASP A 89 -22.08 7.66 -11.91
CA ASP A 89 -20.83 8.21 -11.36
C ASP A 89 -20.87 8.38 -9.83
N ALA A 90 -22.02 8.79 -9.29
CA ALA A 90 -22.18 8.96 -7.84
C ALA A 90 -22.07 7.65 -7.06
N LYS A 91 -22.61 6.55 -7.59
CA LYS A 91 -22.48 5.22 -6.97
C LYS A 91 -21.09 4.64 -7.19
N PHE A 92 -20.52 4.86 -8.36
CA PHE A 92 -19.16 4.49 -8.71
C PHE A 92 -18.15 5.12 -7.71
N ASN A 93 -18.16 6.46 -7.60
CA ASN A 93 -17.26 7.20 -6.71
C ASN A 93 -17.44 6.81 -5.24
N LYS A 94 -18.69 6.62 -4.80
CA LYS A 94 -18.97 6.19 -3.43
C LYS A 94 -18.47 4.78 -3.13
N TRP A 95 -18.45 3.90 -4.12
CA TRP A 95 -17.82 2.59 -3.97
C TRP A 95 -16.30 2.75 -3.92
N ASP A 96 -15.72 3.55 -4.80
CA ASP A 96 -14.27 3.75 -4.86
C ASP A 96 -13.72 4.36 -3.55
N GLU A 97 -14.32 5.43 -3.05
CA GLU A 97 -13.97 6.05 -1.76
C GLU A 97 -14.08 5.07 -0.58
N LYS A 98 -15.02 4.12 -0.66
CA LYS A 98 -15.20 3.11 0.37
C LYS A 98 -14.21 1.98 0.23
N TRP A 99 -13.92 1.49 -0.97
CA TRP A 99 -13.22 0.21 -1.13
C TRP A 99 -11.89 0.41 -1.85
N GLY A 100 -11.92 1.02 -3.03
CA GLY A 100 -10.74 1.27 -3.86
C GLY A 100 -9.69 2.13 -3.18
N GLY A 101 -10.09 3.21 -2.50
CA GLY A 101 -9.15 4.11 -1.80
C GLY A 101 -8.29 3.40 -0.75
N TYR A 102 -8.80 2.35 -0.10
CA TYR A 102 -8.05 1.59 0.89
C TYR A 102 -7.08 0.61 0.24
N VAL A 103 -7.49 0.00 -0.88
CA VAL A 103 -6.61 -0.84 -1.70
C VAL A 103 -5.45 0.01 -2.26
N HIS A 104 -5.76 1.18 -2.83
CA HIS A 104 -4.76 2.18 -3.25
C HIS A 104 -3.76 2.50 -2.14
N CYS A 105 -4.25 2.82 -0.93
CA CYS A 105 -3.39 3.09 0.21
C CYS A 105 -2.44 1.92 0.52
N CYS A 106 -2.94 0.68 0.55
CA CYS A 106 -2.11 -0.50 0.82
C CYS A 106 -1.02 -0.72 -0.21
N ILE A 107 -1.38 -0.66 -1.49
CA ILE A 107 -0.44 -0.92 -2.59
C ILE A 107 0.61 0.19 -2.66
N ARG A 108 0.20 1.47 -2.64
CA ARG A 108 1.14 2.61 -2.73
C ARG A 108 2.08 2.65 -1.54
N ALA A 109 1.57 2.56 -0.31
CA ALA A 109 2.41 2.65 0.88
C ALA A 109 3.44 1.52 0.97
N GLY A 110 3.06 0.31 0.56
CA GLY A 110 4.00 -0.80 0.49
C GLY A 110 5.06 -0.60 -0.60
N LEU A 111 4.69 -0.04 -1.75
CA LEU A 111 5.61 0.21 -2.86
C LEU A 111 6.65 1.26 -2.44
N ASP A 112 6.18 2.36 -1.86
CA ASP A 112 7.05 3.46 -1.42
C ASP A 112 8.07 3.01 -0.38
N LEU A 113 7.67 2.15 0.56
CA LEU A 113 8.58 1.65 1.58
C LEU A 113 9.57 0.63 1.01
N ALA A 114 9.17 -0.19 0.04
CA ALA A 114 9.99 -1.26 -0.52
C ALA A 114 10.95 -0.80 -1.63
N CYS A 115 10.52 0.19 -2.42
CA CYS A 115 11.27 0.76 -3.53
C CYS A 115 11.56 2.22 -3.25
N ASN A 116 12.81 2.49 -2.86
CA ASN A 116 13.47 3.78 -2.80
C ASN A 116 12.50 4.94 -2.45
N PRO A 117 12.38 5.33 -1.17
CA PRO A 117 11.26 6.12 -0.64
C PRO A 117 10.89 7.29 -1.56
N SER A 118 9.81 7.11 -2.33
CA SER A 118 9.39 8.11 -3.32
C SER A 118 8.58 9.20 -2.63
N GLY A 119 9.27 10.14 -1.96
CA GLY A 119 8.83 11.50 -1.63
C GLY A 119 7.46 11.75 -0.98
N GLY A 120 6.72 10.73 -0.58
CA GLY A 120 5.44 10.87 0.09
C GLY A 120 4.43 9.78 -0.28
N VAL A 121 4.22 8.86 0.66
CA VAL A 121 2.91 8.74 1.33
C VAL A 121 3.13 8.49 2.82
N VAL A 122 2.39 9.27 3.60
CA VAL A 122 2.43 9.38 5.04
C VAL A 122 1.06 9.08 5.62
N GLY A 123 1.06 8.53 6.83
CA GLY A 123 -0.14 8.51 7.66
C GLY A 123 -0.03 7.60 8.88
N PHE A 124 1.10 6.96 9.10
CA PHE A 124 1.28 6.03 10.21
C PHE A 124 1.86 6.74 11.41
N ARG A 125 1.44 6.30 12.59
CA ARG A 125 2.27 6.40 13.78
C ARG A 125 3.11 5.13 13.90
N LYS A 126 4.22 5.18 14.62
CA LYS A 126 5.02 3.97 14.93
C LYS A 126 4.17 2.83 15.48
N ARG A 127 3.22 3.13 16.38
CA ARG A 127 2.27 2.12 16.92
C ARG A 127 1.40 1.44 15.86
N ASP A 128 1.12 2.10 14.75
CA ASP A 128 0.30 1.53 13.68
C ASP A 128 1.11 0.48 12.92
N ILE A 129 2.39 0.74 12.66
CA ILE A 129 3.35 -0.22 12.10
C ILE A 129 3.58 -1.39 13.09
N GLU A 130 3.80 -1.10 14.37
CA GLU A 130 3.96 -2.16 15.40
C GLU A 130 2.72 -3.06 15.48
N ARG A 131 1.51 -2.51 15.28
CA ARG A 131 0.27 -3.29 15.22
C ARG A 131 0.18 -4.17 13.98
N MET A 132 0.74 -3.73 12.85
CA MET A 132 0.84 -4.54 11.64
C MET A 132 1.77 -5.76 11.85
N TYR A 133 2.79 -5.60 12.70
CA TYR A 133 3.84 -6.60 12.99
C TYR A 133 3.95 -6.97 14.48
N PRO A 134 2.96 -7.63 15.09
CA PRO A 134 2.99 -8.00 16.51
C PRO A 134 4.08 -9.03 16.86
N GLU A 135 4.61 -9.76 15.88
CA GLU A 135 5.78 -10.62 16.05
C GLU A 135 7.10 -9.83 16.15
N GLY A 136 7.08 -8.53 15.84
CA GLY A 136 8.24 -7.67 15.74
C GLY A 136 8.37 -7.05 14.35
N VAL A 137 8.70 -5.75 14.33
CA VAL A 137 8.90 -5.01 13.08
C VAL A 137 10.17 -5.52 12.38
N PRO A 138 10.12 -5.90 11.08
CA PRO A 138 11.28 -6.32 10.31
C PRO A 138 12.34 -5.23 10.17
N ASP A 139 13.61 -5.63 10.04
CA ASP A 139 14.72 -4.67 9.94
C ASP A 139 14.64 -3.81 8.67
N TRP A 140 14.20 -4.38 7.55
CA TRP A 140 13.99 -3.61 6.31
C TRP A 140 12.98 -2.47 6.47
N ILE A 141 12.02 -2.59 7.40
CA ILE A 141 11.11 -1.50 7.77
C ILE A 141 11.84 -0.52 8.68
N LYS A 142 12.54 -0.98 9.72
CA LYS A 142 13.25 -0.10 10.66
C LYS A 142 14.29 0.78 9.97
N ASP A 143 14.91 0.24 8.93
CA ASP A 143 15.96 0.88 8.13
C ASP A 143 15.38 1.71 6.96
N GLY A 144 14.05 1.83 6.85
CA GLY A 144 13.34 2.52 5.77
C GLY A 144 13.53 4.04 5.70
N GLY A 145 14.46 4.63 6.47
CA GLY A 145 14.79 6.06 6.38
C GLY A 145 13.81 7.00 7.06
N TRP A 146 13.03 6.53 8.04
CA TRP A 146 11.97 7.30 8.71
C TRP A 146 12.40 8.68 9.20
N VAL A 147 11.58 9.69 8.92
CA VAL A 147 11.69 11.02 9.52
C VAL A 147 10.46 11.30 10.39
N THR A 148 10.63 12.10 11.46
CA THR A 148 9.51 12.56 12.29
C THR A 148 9.44 14.09 12.31
N GLY A 149 8.23 14.63 12.20
CA GLY A 149 8.02 16.08 12.09
C GLY A 149 8.31 16.64 10.69
N LYS A 150 8.75 17.90 10.60
CA LYS A 150 9.05 18.60 9.33
C LYS A 150 10.54 18.62 8.97
N ASN A 151 11.39 17.93 9.74
CA ASN A 151 12.82 17.91 9.50
C ASN A 151 13.15 16.63 8.75
N ASP A 152 13.75 16.75 7.57
CA ASP A 152 14.08 15.65 6.66
C ASP A 152 15.32 14.86 7.12
N THR A 153 15.50 14.70 8.43
CA THR A 153 16.64 13.97 9.01
C THR A 153 16.17 12.59 9.47
N PRO A 154 16.70 11.50 8.91
CA PRO A 154 16.35 10.15 9.34
C PRO A 154 16.62 9.94 10.84
N ILE A 155 15.67 9.30 11.51
CA ILE A 155 15.73 8.97 12.93
C ILE A 155 15.79 7.45 13.06
N ASN A 156 16.65 6.96 13.96
CA ASN A 156 16.70 5.54 14.24
C ASN A 156 15.34 5.06 14.78
N TRP A 157 14.84 3.94 14.25
CA TRP A 157 13.56 3.35 14.65
C TRP A 157 13.38 3.26 16.18
N ASN A 158 14.43 2.91 16.92
CA ASN A 158 14.36 2.74 18.36
C ASN A 158 14.17 4.05 19.13
N ASP A 159 14.52 5.18 18.53
CA ASP A 159 14.40 6.52 19.14
C ASP A 159 13.04 7.16 18.85
N ILE A 160 12.30 6.64 17.86
CA ILE A 160 10.97 7.14 17.50
C ILE A 160 9.96 6.76 18.58
N LYS A 161 9.15 7.72 19.04
CA LYS A 161 8.08 7.43 20.01
C LYS A 161 6.89 6.76 19.32
N SER A 162 6.21 5.89 20.06
CA SER A 162 5.07 5.11 19.56
C SER A 162 3.95 5.96 18.92
N ASP A 163 3.74 7.18 19.41
CA ASP A 163 2.71 8.11 18.92
C ASP A 163 3.18 9.12 17.87
N GLU A 164 4.46 9.13 17.52
CA GLU A 164 5.00 10.04 16.51
C GLU A 164 4.58 9.62 15.11
N GLY A 165 4.23 10.62 14.30
CA GLY A 165 3.92 10.44 12.88
C GLY A 165 5.19 10.14 12.09
N LEU A 166 5.10 9.11 11.26
CA LEU A 166 6.17 8.60 10.42
C LEU A 166 6.03 9.11 8.99
N TRP A 167 7.14 9.57 8.43
CA TRP A 167 7.26 10.02 7.05
C TRP A 167 8.47 9.32 6.40
N LEU A 168 8.43 9.14 5.08
CA LEU A 168 9.45 8.51 4.24
C LEU A 168 10.04 9.54 3.28
#